data_AF-A0A8D9HDY2-F1
#
_entry.id   AF-A0A8D9HDY2-F1
#
_cell.length_a   1.000
_cell.length_b   1.000
_cell.length_c   1.000
_cell.angle_alpha   90.00
_cell.angle_beta   90.00
_cell.angle_gamma   90.00
#
_symmetry.space_group_name_H-M   'P 1'
#
loop_
_entity.id
_entity.type
_entity.pdbx_description
1 polymer ?
#
loop_
_entity_poly.entity_id
_entity_poly.type
_entity_poly.pdbx_seq_one_letter_code
_entity_poly.pdbx_strand_id
1 'polypeptide(L)'
;TVSVKWQKKVFEGIEIDVTLPPYVFKAQLYDLTGVPPERQKIMVKGGLLKDDADWSAIGVKDGQKLMMMGTADEIVKAPEKAIVFAEDLPEEEQATNLGYSAGLVNLGNTCYMNSTVQCLKSVPELKSALSNYSLAGRSNDVDQTSHMLTVATRELFGDLDRSVNAVSPTQFWMVLRKKFPQFSQLQNGMHMQQDAEECWTQLLYTLSQSLKAPTSSEDSDAVKALFGVNLRSRVHCQESGEESSETESVYSLKCHISHEVNHLHEGLKHGLKGELEKTSPALGRTAVYLKESLIDSLPRYLTVQFVRFFWKRETNQKAKILRKVDYPLELDIYDLCSEDLRKKLEAPRQKLRDEEGKKLGLQTKSSSKDGDVKMTDAEAPSNESGESSTAAQQEGGSSSEKGTHMTGIYDLVSVLTHKGRSADSGHYVAWVKQESGKWIQYDDSYPSVQREEDITKLSGGGDWHMAYIIMYKARFVSM
;
A
#
# COMPACT_ATOMS: atom_id res chain seq x y z
N THR A 1 -16.33 -54.98 45.48
CA THR A 1 -15.36 -54.62 44.42
C THR A 1 -15.20 -55.77 43.44
N VAL A 2 -14.82 -55.48 42.21
CA VAL A 2 -14.56 -56.47 41.15
C VAL A 2 -13.21 -56.21 40.48
N SER A 3 -12.70 -57.21 39.77
CA SER A 3 -11.53 -57.05 38.90
C SER A 3 -11.98 -57.14 37.45
N VAL A 4 -11.65 -56.14 36.62
CA VAL A 4 -11.99 -56.15 35.19
C VAL A 4 -10.73 -56.39 34.37
N LYS A 5 -10.74 -57.43 33.53
CA LYS A 5 -9.67 -57.73 32.59
C LYS A 5 -10.06 -57.25 31.20
N TRP A 6 -9.25 -56.35 30.64
CA TRP A 6 -9.36 -55.87 29.26
C TRP A 6 -8.03 -56.09 28.54
N GLN A 7 -8.07 -56.85 27.45
CA GLN A 7 -6.88 -57.32 26.73
C GLN A 7 -5.83 -57.97 27.66
N LYS A 8 -4.62 -57.39 27.77
CA LYS A 8 -3.52 -57.85 28.64
C LYS A 8 -3.50 -57.15 30.00
N LYS A 9 -4.35 -56.14 30.25
CA LYS A 9 -4.39 -55.37 31.50
C LYS A 9 -5.52 -55.89 32.41
N VAL A 10 -5.24 -55.94 33.71
CA VAL A 10 -6.20 -56.29 34.75
C VAL A 10 -6.32 -55.10 35.69
N PHE A 11 -7.53 -54.58 35.82
CA PHE A 11 -7.87 -53.50 36.73
C PHE A 11 -8.53 -54.12 37.96
N GLU A 12 -7.85 -54.09 39.11
CA GLU A 12 -8.34 -54.68 40.36
C GLU A 12 -8.98 -53.61 41.26
N GLY A 13 -9.95 -54.01 42.07
CA GLY A 13 -10.52 -53.14 43.11
C GLY A 13 -11.57 -52.14 42.63
N ILE A 14 -12.23 -52.36 41.49
CA ILE A 14 -13.26 -51.45 41.00
C ILE A 14 -14.52 -51.61 41.85
N GLU A 15 -14.99 -50.53 42.45
CA GLU A 15 -16.24 -50.51 43.23
C GLU A 15 -17.45 -50.52 42.29
N ILE A 16 -18.40 -51.43 42.53
CA ILE A 16 -19.69 -51.43 41.86
C ILE A 16 -20.70 -50.90 42.86
N ASP A 17 -21.31 -49.77 42.55
CA ASP A 17 -22.49 -49.30 43.26
C ASP A 17 -23.73 -50.00 42.70
N VAL A 18 -24.31 -50.90 43.50
CA VAL A 18 -25.49 -51.68 43.13
C VAL A 18 -26.80 -50.86 43.15
N THR A 19 -26.75 -49.62 43.64
CA THR A 19 -27.90 -48.70 43.63
C THR A 19 -28.03 -47.92 42.31
N LEU A 20 -26.98 -47.93 41.48
CA LEU A 20 -26.92 -47.22 40.21
C LEU A 20 -26.99 -48.17 39.01
N PRO A 21 -27.48 -47.70 37.84
CA PRO A 21 -27.57 -48.54 36.64
C PRO A 21 -26.19 -49.05 36.16
N PRO A 22 -26.12 -50.24 35.53
CA PRO A 22 -24.91 -50.77 34.92
C PRO A 22 -24.18 -49.85 33.93
N TYR A 23 -24.90 -48.90 33.33
CA TYR A 23 -24.32 -47.86 32.49
C TYR A 23 -23.26 -47.01 33.21
N VAL A 24 -23.46 -46.70 34.50
CA VAL A 24 -22.50 -45.91 35.29
C VAL A 24 -21.18 -46.68 35.47
N PHE A 25 -21.26 -47.99 35.65
CA PHE A 25 -20.09 -48.86 35.71
C PHE A 25 -19.34 -48.91 34.37
N LYS A 26 -20.06 -48.90 33.23
CA LYS A 26 -19.43 -48.77 31.90
C LYS A 26 -18.75 -47.41 31.70
N ALA A 27 -19.33 -46.32 32.20
CA ALA A 27 -18.71 -45.00 32.15
C ALA A 27 -17.42 -44.95 32.99
N GLN A 28 -17.40 -45.53 34.18
CA GLN A 28 -16.17 -45.64 34.98
C GLN A 28 -15.08 -46.47 34.27
N LEU A 29 -15.48 -47.50 33.52
CA LEU A 29 -14.56 -48.27 32.69
C LEU A 29 -14.07 -47.50 31.45
N TYR A 30 -14.85 -46.54 30.94
CA TYR A 30 -14.39 -45.66 29.87
C TYR A 30 -13.23 -44.79 30.33
N ASP A 31 -13.31 -44.20 31.51
CA ASP A 31 -12.21 -43.39 32.07
C ASP A 31 -10.92 -44.19 32.24
N LEU A 32 -11.02 -45.50 32.55
CA LEU A 32 -9.87 -46.38 32.76
C LEU A 32 -9.32 -47.01 31.46
N THR A 33 -10.16 -47.22 30.44
CA THR A 33 -9.80 -48.00 29.24
C THR A 33 -9.81 -47.20 27.94
N GLY A 34 -10.48 -46.04 27.90
CA GLY A 34 -10.72 -45.25 26.70
C GLY A 34 -11.71 -45.88 25.71
N VAL A 35 -12.40 -46.96 26.10
CA VAL A 35 -13.40 -47.65 25.26
C VAL A 35 -14.79 -47.09 25.53
N PRO A 36 -15.49 -46.44 24.58
CA PRO A 36 -16.80 -45.84 24.82
C PRO A 36 -17.82 -46.86 25.35
N PRO A 37 -18.71 -46.50 26.30
CA PRO A 37 -19.69 -47.41 26.93
C PRO A 37 -20.49 -48.29 25.96
N GLU A 38 -20.87 -47.74 24.80
CA GLU A 38 -21.62 -48.43 23.73
C GLU A 38 -20.83 -49.57 23.07
N ARG A 39 -19.50 -49.47 23.07
CA ARG A 39 -18.58 -50.46 22.49
C ARG A 39 -18.02 -51.43 23.53
N GLN A 40 -18.43 -51.30 24.80
CA GLN A 40 -18.02 -52.19 25.88
C GLN A 40 -18.93 -53.42 25.96
N LYS A 41 -18.36 -54.59 25.68
CA LYS A 41 -18.99 -55.90 25.91
C LYS A 41 -18.39 -56.51 27.17
N ILE A 42 -19.11 -56.38 28.29
CA ILE A 42 -18.72 -56.93 29.58
C ILE A 42 -19.43 -58.28 29.78
N MET A 43 -18.66 -59.35 29.96
CA MET A 43 -19.18 -60.68 30.21
C MET A 43 -19.40 -60.92 31.70
N VAL A 44 -20.64 -61.20 32.07
CA VAL A 44 -21.08 -61.58 33.42
C VAL A 44 -21.61 -63.02 33.42
N LYS A 45 -21.74 -63.65 34.60
CA LYS A 45 -22.23 -65.03 34.71
C LYS A 45 -23.68 -65.08 34.24
N GLY A 46 -23.93 -65.64 33.05
CA GLY A 46 -25.27 -65.72 32.45
C GLY A 46 -25.51 -64.82 31.24
N GLY A 47 -24.53 -64.02 30.79
CA GLY A 47 -24.65 -63.28 29.54
C GLY A 47 -23.83 -61.98 29.47
N LEU A 48 -24.22 -61.11 28.53
CA LEU A 48 -23.69 -59.77 28.38
C LEU A 48 -24.39 -58.79 29.32
N LEU A 49 -23.63 -57.91 29.97
CA LEU A 49 -24.19 -56.83 30.79
C LEU A 49 -24.91 -55.80 29.90
N LYS A 50 -26.25 -55.78 29.99
CA LYS A 50 -27.09 -54.75 29.38
C LYS A 50 -27.09 -53.48 30.23
N ASP A 51 -27.33 -52.32 29.60
CA ASP A 51 -27.22 -51.01 30.25
C ASP A 51 -28.25 -50.80 31.37
N ASP A 52 -29.41 -51.48 31.27
CA ASP A 52 -30.53 -51.40 32.21
C ASP A 52 -30.71 -52.68 33.06
N ALA A 53 -29.67 -53.50 33.20
CA ALA A 53 -29.80 -54.78 33.92
C ALA A 53 -29.78 -54.63 35.44
N ASP A 54 -30.65 -55.36 36.15
CA ASP A 54 -30.64 -55.37 37.61
C ASP A 54 -29.45 -56.15 38.18
N TRP A 55 -28.62 -55.46 38.98
CA TRP A 55 -27.46 -56.07 39.65
C TRP A 55 -27.82 -57.27 40.52
N SER A 56 -29.02 -57.27 41.11
CA SER A 56 -29.54 -58.36 41.96
C SER A 56 -29.76 -59.66 41.20
N ALA A 57 -30.12 -59.59 39.91
CA ALA A 57 -30.34 -60.76 39.05
C ALA A 57 -29.01 -61.34 38.50
N ILE A 58 -27.98 -60.50 38.38
CA ILE A 58 -26.66 -60.89 37.85
C ILE A 58 -25.79 -61.56 38.93
N GLY A 59 -26.02 -61.23 40.21
CA GLY A 59 -25.38 -61.93 41.34
C GLY A 59 -23.86 -61.79 41.36
N VAL A 60 -23.34 -60.58 41.15
CA VAL A 60 -21.90 -60.30 41.15
C VAL A 60 -21.33 -60.45 42.56
N LYS A 61 -20.31 -61.30 42.72
CA LYS A 61 -19.63 -61.53 44.01
C LYS A 61 -18.46 -60.57 44.20
N ASP A 62 -18.18 -60.24 45.45
CA ASP A 62 -16.99 -59.48 45.84
C ASP A 62 -15.71 -60.21 45.39
N GLY A 63 -14.82 -59.51 44.70
CA GLY A 63 -13.59 -60.05 44.10
C GLY A 63 -13.78 -60.81 42.77
N GLN A 64 -14.97 -60.77 42.15
CA GLN A 64 -15.20 -61.48 40.89
C GLN A 64 -14.41 -60.85 39.72
N LYS A 65 -13.80 -61.71 38.89
CA LYS A 65 -13.12 -61.31 37.66
C LYS A 65 -14.11 -61.21 36.50
N LEU A 66 -14.29 -60.01 35.94
CA LEU A 66 -15.11 -59.73 34.76
C LEU A 66 -14.21 -59.52 33.55
N MET A 67 -14.65 -59.99 32.38
CA MET A 67 -13.92 -59.82 31.12
C MET A 67 -14.61 -58.74 30.30
N MET A 68 -13.85 -57.72 29.92
CA MET A 68 -14.30 -56.62 29.06
C MET A 68 -13.66 -56.75 27.68
N MET A 69 -14.47 -56.63 26.63
CA MET A 69 -14.01 -56.56 25.24
C MET A 69 -14.54 -55.27 24.61
N GLY A 70 -13.69 -54.57 23.88
CA GLY A 70 -14.04 -53.35 23.17
C GLY A 70 -12.79 -52.66 22.64
N THR A 71 -12.93 -51.90 21.56
CA THR A 71 -11.85 -51.17 20.90
C THR A 71 -11.87 -49.73 21.42
N ALA A 72 -10.74 -49.23 21.89
CA ALA A 72 -10.62 -47.83 22.29
C ALA A 72 -10.70 -46.95 21.03
N ASP A 73 -11.35 -45.79 21.13
CA ASP A 73 -11.36 -44.85 20.00
C ASP A 73 -9.95 -44.30 19.78
N GLU A 74 -9.52 -44.22 18.51
CA GLU A 74 -8.26 -43.57 18.15
C GLU A 74 -8.35 -42.10 18.52
N ILE A 75 -7.49 -41.68 19.46
CA ILE A 75 -7.31 -40.28 19.82
C ILE A 75 -6.95 -39.54 18.54
N VAL A 76 -7.79 -38.59 18.12
CA VAL A 76 -7.53 -37.72 16.98
C VAL A 76 -6.14 -37.11 17.15
N LYS A 77 -5.17 -37.59 16.37
CA LYS A 77 -3.84 -36.99 16.33
C LYS A 77 -4.01 -35.56 15.84
N ALA A 78 -3.54 -34.60 16.64
CA ALA A 78 -3.36 -33.24 16.19
C ALA A 78 -2.53 -33.25 14.87
N PRO A 79 -2.85 -32.39 13.89
CA PRO A 79 -2.15 -32.39 12.61
C PRO A 79 -0.63 -32.24 12.81
N GLU A 80 0.15 -33.16 12.23
CA GLU A 80 1.61 -33.23 12.38
C GLU A 80 2.36 -32.08 11.69
N LYS A 81 1.66 -31.23 10.92
CA LYS A 81 2.20 -30.00 10.37
C LYS A 81 1.62 -28.82 11.15
N ALA A 82 2.44 -28.21 12.01
CA ALA A 82 2.16 -26.87 12.49
C ALA A 82 1.88 -25.98 11.28
N ILE A 83 0.87 -25.11 11.38
CA ILE A 83 0.60 -24.09 10.37
C ILE A 83 1.83 -23.17 10.41
N VAL A 84 2.76 -23.35 9.46
CA VAL A 84 3.89 -22.45 9.28
C VAL A 84 3.31 -21.22 8.61
N PHE A 85 3.26 -20.12 9.34
CA PHE A 85 2.81 -18.86 8.77
C PHE A 85 3.89 -18.37 7.80
N ALA A 86 3.49 -17.65 6.75
CA ALA A 86 4.43 -17.10 5.78
C ALA A 86 5.47 -16.16 6.43
N GLU A 87 5.18 -15.67 7.65
CA GLU A 87 6.05 -14.86 8.49
C GLU A 87 7.20 -15.64 9.16
N ASP A 88 7.12 -16.98 9.20
CA ASP A 88 8.13 -17.87 9.81
C ASP A 88 9.11 -18.47 8.77
N LEU A 89 8.94 -18.15 7.48
CA LEU A 89 9.85 -18.59 6.42
C LEU A 89 11.18 -17.80 6.45
N PRO A 90 12.29 -18.33 5.92
CA PRO A 90 13.52 -17.55 5.74
C PRO A 90 13.25 -16.26 4.95
N GLU A 91 13.91 -15.15 5.30
CA GLU A 91 13.73 -13.84 4.65
C GLU A 91 13.84 -13.90 3.11
N GLU A 92 14.65 -14.82 2.59
CA GLU A 92 14.82 -15.04 1.16
C GLU A 92 13.56 -15.61 0.47
N GLU A 93 12.90 -16.57 1.11
CA GLU A 93 11.64 -17.13 0.63
C GLU A 93 10.49 -16.14 0.85
N GLN A 94 10.53 -15.32 1.91
CA GLN A 94 9.57 -14.25 2.13
C GLN A 94 9.66 -13.17 1.03
N ALA A 95 10.87 -12.67 0.75
CA ALA A 95 11.10 -11.67 -0.29
C ALA A 95 10.67 -12.19 -1.67
N THR A 96 10.98 -13.45 -1.98
CA THR A 96 10.60 -14.08 -3.25
C THR A 96 9.08 -14.32 -3.34
N ASN A 97 8.44 -14.77 -2.27
CA ASN A 97 6.99 -15.02 -2.24
C ASN A 97 6.15 -13.74 -2.19
N LEU A 98 6.68 -12.67 -1.58
CA LEU A 98 5.99 -11.38 -1.41
C LEU A 98 6.39 -10.36 -2.48
N GLY A 99 7.44 -10.64 -3.25
CA GLY A 99 7.89 -9.87 -4.41
C GLY A 99 8.49 -8.51 -4.08
N TYR A 100 9.02 -8.30 -2.86
CA TYR A 100 9.62 -7.02 -2.46
C TYR A 100 11.15 -7.03 -2.59
N SER A 101 11.73 -5.87 -2.90
CA SER A 101 13.19 -5.71 -3.07
C SER A 101 13.96 -5.58 -1.76
N ALA A 102 15.29 -5.70 -1.83
CA ALA A 102 16.19 -5.50 -0.70
C ALA A 102 16.07 -4.12 -0.02
N GLY A 103 16.47 -4.06 1.25
CA GLY A 103 16.71 -2.82 2.00
C GLY A 103 18.01 -2.11 1.59
N LEU A 104 18.24 -0.94 2.16
CA LEU A 104 19.46 -0.14 1.96
C LEU A 104 20.22 0.05 3.27
N VAL A 105 21.51 -0.26 3.26
CA VAL A 105 22.37 -0.08 4.44
C VAL A 105 22.52 1.41 4.76
N ASN A 106 22.27 1.78 6.01
CA ASN A 106 22.49 3.14 6.49
C ASN A 106 24.00 3.41 6.67
N LEU A 107 24.52 4.41 5.96
CA LEU A 107 25.92 4.84 5.98
C LEU A 107 26.17 6.00 6.97
N GLY A 108 25.30 6.14 7.98
CA GLY A 108 25.33 7.19 9.00
C GLY A 108 24.46 8.39 8.60
N ASN A 109 23.30 8.53 9.23
CA ASN A 109 22.31 9.58 8.98
C ASN A 109 21.85 9.68 7.51
N THR A 110 21.92 8.57 6.76
CA THR A 110 21.53 8.51 5.34
C THR A 110 20.12 7.97 5.08
N CYS A 111 19.31 7.78 6.12
CA CYS A 111 17.95 7.26 5.99
C CYS A 111 17.03 8.16 5.12
N TYR A 112 17.28 9.48 5.08
CA TYR A 112 16.58 10.40 4.17
C TYR A 112 16.80 10.03 2.70
N MET A 113 18.03 9.62 2.35
CA MET A 113 18.41 9.20 1.01
C MET A 113 17.83 7.82 0.71
N ASN A 114 17.98 6.87 1.64
CA ASN A 114 17.48 5.51 1.49
C ASN A 114 15.97 5.50 1.23
N SER A 115 15.21 6.24 2.03
CA SER A 115 13.76 6.34 1.86
C SER A 115 13.34 7.00 0.55
N THR A 116 14.02 8.06 0.12
CA THR A 116 13.80 8.70 -1.20
C THR A 116 14.05 7.73 -2.35
N VAL A 117 15.18 7.00 -2.33
CA VAL A 117 15.54 6.02 -3.36
C VAL A 117 14.50 4.89 -3.43
N GLN A 118 14.09 4.33 -2.29
CA GLN A 118 13.09 3.25 -2.24
C GLN A 118 11.72 3.69 -2.78
N CYS A 119 11.30 4.92 -2.47
CA CYS A 119 10.06 5.47 -3.02
C CYS A 119 10.15 5.65 -4.54
N LEU A 120 11.24 6.22 -5.07
CA LEU A 120 11.41 6.42 -6.51
C LEU A 120 11.58 5.10 -7.29
N LYS A 121 12.21 4.09 -6.67
CA LYS A 121 12.34 2.73 -7.23
C LYS A 121 10.97 2.10 -7.51
N SER A 122 9.96 2.44 -6.72
CA SER A 122 8.60 1.91 -6.88
C SER A 122 7.93 2.30 -8.20
N VAL A 123 8.51 3.22 -8.98
CA VAL A 123 8.01 3.68 -10.27
C VAL A 123 8.60 2.86 -11.42
N PRO A 124 7.84 1.92 -12.03
CA PRO A 124 8.39 1.01 -13.04
C PRO A 124 8.83 1.71 -14.32
N GLU A 125 8.14 2.78 -14.71
CA GLU A 125 8.47 3.57 -15.90
C GLU A 125 9.79 4.33 -15.72
N LEU A 126 10.07 4.83 -14.50
CA LEU A 126 11.32 5.50 -14.17
C LEU A 126 12.48 4.50 -14.21
N LYS A 127 12.28 3.31 -13.62
CA LYS A 127 13.25 2.21 -13.70
C LYS A 127 13.53 1.79 -15.15
N SER A 128 12.51 1.73 -15.99
CA SER A 128 12.63 1.42 -17.42
C SER A 128 13.43 2.49 -18.16
N ALA A 129 13.15 3.77 -17.89
CA ALA A 129 13.90 4.90 -18.45
C ALA A 129 15.38 4.87 -18.04
N LEU A 130 15.67 4.59 -16.76
CA LEU A 130 17.03 4.42 -16.25
C LEU A 130 17.76 3.23 -16.89
N SER A 131 17.06 2.11 -17.09
CA SER A 131 17.65 0.90 -17.69
C SER A 131 18.05 1.12 -19.16
N ASN A 132 17.28 1.93 -19.88
CA ASN A 132 17.53 2.31 -21.28
C ASN A 132 18.58 3.43 -21.43
N TYR A 133 19.01 4.04 -20.33
CA TYR A 133 20.00 5.11 -20.36
C TYR A 133 21.37 4.59 -20.80
N SER A 134 21.96 5.20 -21.83
CA SER A 134 23.24 4.76 -22.40
C SER A 134 24.42 5.12 -21.48
N LEU A 135 25.21 4.11 -21.10
CA LEU A 135 26.47 4.27 -20.35
C LEU A 135 27.59 4.85 -21.21
N ALA A 136 27.50 4.67 -22.54
CA ALA A 136 28.51 5.11 -23.50
C ALA A 136 28.31 6.57 -23.93
N GLY A 137 27.15 7.16 -23.61
CA GLY A 137 26.77 8.49 -24.04
C GLY A 137 27.29 9.58 -23.10
N ARG A 138 28.47 10.13 -23.41
CA ARG A 138 28.69 11.57 -23.25
C ARG A 138 27.69 12.29 -24.16
N SER A 139 26.41 12.33 -23.78
CA SER A 139 25.47 13.26 -24.39
C SER A 139 26.00 14.64 -24.08
N ASN A 140 26.38 15.41 -25.11
CA ASN A 140 27.14 16.66 -25.00
C ASN A 140 26.42 17.80 -24.24
N ASP A 141 25.23 17.57 -23.67
CA ASP A 141 24.41 18.58 -22.97
C ASP A 141 24.33 18.42 -21.43
N VAL A 142 24.83 17.33 -20.86
CA VAL A 142 24.67 17.06 -19.41
C VAL A 142 26.02 17.05 -18.70
N ASP A 143 26.10 17.71 -17.53
CA ASP A 143 27.33 17.77 -16.76
C ASP A 143 27.83 16.37 -16.35
N GLN A 144 29.14 16.19 -16.26
CA GLN A 144 29.75 14.88 -15.97
C GLN A 144 29.28 14.29 -14.63
N THR A 145 29.06 15.11 -13.60
CA THR A 145 28.56 14.65 -12.30
C THR A 145 27.07 14.29 -12.34
N SER A 146 26.25 14.99 -13.12
CA SER A 146 24.86 14.56 -13.41
C SER A 146 24.82 13.20 -14.08
N HIS A 147 25.63 13.00 -15.13
CA HIS A 147 25.72 11.72 -15.82
C HIS A 147 26.10 10.60 -14.85
N MET A 148 27.14 10.82 -14.04
CA MET A 148 27.58 9.86 -13.01
C MET A 148 26.49 9.56 -11.98
N LEU A 149 25.71 10.55 -11.56
CA LEU A 149 24.62 10.34 -10.59
C LEU A 149 23.50 9.50 -11.20
N THR A 150 23.13 9.76 -12.46
CA THR A 150 22.13 8.97 -13.19
C THR A 150 22.59 7.52 -13.37
N VAL A 151 23.86 7.30 -13.72
CA VAL A 151 24.45 5.95 -13.81
C VAL A 151 24.43 5.25 -12.45
N ALA A 152 24.88 5.92 -11.38
CA ALA A 152 24.87 5.34 -10.04
C ALA A 152 23.45 5.03 -9.55
N THR A 153 22.45 5.84 -9.93
CA THR A 153 21.02 5.57 -9.63
C THR A 153 20.54 4.31 -10.35
N ARG A 154 20.88 4.18 -11.64
CA ARG A 154 20.55 2.98 -12.44
C ARG A 154 21.18 1.72 -11.84
N GLU A 155 22.46 1.76 -11.51
CA GLU A 155 23.17 0.62 -10.90
C GLU A 155 22.53 0.23 -9.57
N LEU A 156 22.28 1.21 -8.70
CA LEU A 156 21.63 0.98 -7.41
C LEU A 156 20.24 0.34 -7.54
N PHE A 157 19.43 0.79 -8.51
CA PHE A 157 18.12 0.17 -8.77
C PHE A 157 18.28 -1.28 -9.22
N GLY A 158 19.24 -1.56 -10.10
CA GLY A 158 19.56 -2.91 -10.54
C GLY A 158 20.05 -3.83 -9.43
N ASP A 159 20.89 -3.32 -8.52
CA ASP A 159 21.38 -4.07 -7.37
C ASP A 159 20.26 -4.40 -6.38
N LEU A 160 19.34 -3.45 -6.13
CA LEU A 160 18.16 -3.67 -5.28
C LEU A 160 17.18 -4.70 -5.84
N ASP A 161 17.11 -4.85 -7.16
CA ASP A 161 16.26 -5.87 -7.80
C ASP A 161 16.89 -7.26 -7.82
N ARG A 162 18.22 -7.35 -7.83
CA ARG A 162 18.95 -8.63 -7.86
C ARG A 162 19.23 -9.18 -6.46
N SER A 163 19.45 -8.29 -5.50
CA SER A 163 19.79 -8.66 -4.15
C SER A 163 18.54 -8.92 -3.32
N VAL A 164 18.61 -9.95 -2.48
CA VAL A 164 17.65 -10.16 -1.40
C VAL A 164 18.13 -9.46 -0.12
N ASN A 165 19.45 -9.45 0.09
CA ASN A 165 20.09 -8.82 1.24
C ASN A 165 20.25 -7.31 1.05
N ALA A 166 20.35 -6.58 2.16
CA ALA A 166 20.51 -5.13 2.17
C ALA A 166 21.71 -4.67 1.31
N VAL A 167 21.44 -3.73 0.39
CA VAL A 167 22.43 -3.18 -0.54
C VAL A 167 23.07 -1.94 0.06
N SER A 168 24.39 -1.79 -0.09
CA SER A 168 25.10 -0.60 0.37
C SER A 168 25.17 0.47 -0.73
N PRO A 169 24.51 1.64 -0.58
CA PRO A 169 24.45 2.68 -1.61
C PRO A 169 25.72 3.55 -1.66
N THR A 170 26.91 2.96 -1.45
CA THR A 170 28.16 3.70 -1.27
C THR A 170 28.53 4.53 -2.50
N GLN A 171 28.45 3.95 -3.70
CA GLN A 171 28.78 4.64 -4.95
C GLN A 171 27.82 5.81 -5.23
N PHE A 172 26.51 5.55 -5.10
CA PHE A 172 25.47 6.58 -5.21
C PHE A 172 25.71 7.73 -4.23
N TRP A 173 25.97 7.41 -2.96
CA TRP A 173 26.23 8.40 -1.91
C TRP A 173 27.48 9.25 -2.16
N MET A 174 28.56 8.66 -2.68
CA MET A 174 29.77 9.40 -3.04
C MET A 174 29.50 10.41 -4.15
N VAL A 175 28.77 10.02 -5.19
CA VAL A 175 28.46 10.90 -6.32
C VAL A 175 27.46 11.99 -5.92
N LEU A 176 26.45 11.65 -5.12
CA LEU A 176 25.44 12.60 -4.64
C LEU A 176 26.10 13.76 -3.87
N ARG A 177 27.00 13.46 -2.93
CA ARG A 177 27.75 14.49 -2.17
C ARG A 177 28.68 15.32 -3.03
N LYS A 178 29.29 14.70 -4.05
CA LYS A 178 30.18 15.40 -4.97
C LYS A 178 29.42 16.45 -5.79
N LYS A 179 28.21 16.12 -6.23
CA LYS A 179 27.35 17.04 -6.97
C LYS A 179 26.69 18.10 -6.08
N PHE A 180 26.28 17.68 -4.89
CA PHE A 180 25.52 18.50 -3.94
C PHE A 180 26.26 18.57 -2.59
N PRO A 181 27.20 19.52 -2.43
CA PRO A 181 28.02 19.64 -1.22
C PRO A 181 27.23 19.84 0.07
N GLN A 182 25.97 20.27 0.03
CA GLN A 182 25.13 20.37 1.22
C GLN A 182 24.99 19.02 1.94
N PHE A 183 24.97 17.91 1.20
CA PHE A 183 24.89 16.57 1.77
C PHE A 183 26.21 16.08 2.38
N SER A 184 27.29 16.86 2.24
CA SER A 184 28.61 16.56 2.82
C SER A 184 28.88 17.28 4.15
N GLN A 185 27.92 18.05 4.67
CA GLN A 185 28.07 18.78 5.92
C GLN A 185 28.32 17.83 7.10
N LEU A 186 29.31 18.19 7.93
CA LEU A 186 29.73 17.42 9.10
C LEU A 186 29.30 18.13 10.38
N GLN A 187 28.77 17.36 11.34
CA GLN A 187 28.55 17.79 12.71
C GLN A 187 29.27 16.81 13.63
N ASN A 188 30.19 17.32 14.45
CA ASN A 188 31.01 16.53 15.38
C ASN A 188 31.77 15.36 14.70
N GLY A 189 32.22 15.54 13.45
CA GLY A 189 32.96 14.52 12.70
C GLY A 189 32.09 13.43 12.06
N MET A 190 30.77 13.47 12.24
CA MET A 190 29.79 12.61 11.57
C MET A 190 29.00 13.40 10.53
N HIS A 191 28.50 12.73 9.49
CA HIS A 191 27.67 13.38 8.48
C HIS A 191 26.33 13.80 9.09
N MET A 192 25.89 15.01 8.77
CA MET A 192 24.59 15.52 9.22
C MET A 192 23.44 14.83 8.48
N GLN A 193 22.32 14.65 9.17
CA GLN A 193 21.07 14.29 8.54
C GLN A 193 20.56 15.49 7.74
N GLN A 194 20.03 15.22 6.55
CA GLN A 194 19.56 16.25 5.62
C GLN A 194 18.08 16.02 5.31
N ASP A 195 17.47 16.97 4.60
CA ASP A 195 16.06 16.90 4.26
C ASP A 195 15.80 15.90 3.12
N ALA A 196 14.84 14.98 3.33
CA ALA A 196 14.47 14.01 2.32
C ALA A 196 13.85 14.67 1.07
N GLU A 197 13.17 15.81 1.24
CA GLU A 197 12.59 16.52 0.10
C GLU A 197 13.66 17.23 -0.73
N GLU A 198 14.70 17.77 -0.10
CA GLU A 198 15.82 18.31 -0.86
C GLU A 198 16.50 17.20 -1.68
N CYS A 199 16.73 16.03 -1.08
CA CYS A 199 17.27 14.87 -1.79
C CYS A 199 16.35 14.44 -2.95
N TRP A 200 15.04 14.39 -2.73
CA TRP A 200 14.03 14.06 -3.73
C TRP A 200 14.06 15.02 -4.92
N THR A 201 13.99 16.31 -4.66
CA THR A 201 13.93 17.36 -5.68
C THR A 201 15.24 17.43 -6.48
N GLN A 202 16.41 17.33 -5.82
CA GLN A 202 17.71 17.33 -6.49
C GLN A 202 17.93 16.09 -7.37
N LEU A 203 17.46 14.93 -6.91
CA LEU A 203 17.53 13.69 -7.67
C LEU A 203 16.62 13.77 -8.90
N LEU A 204 15.34 14.13 -8.74
CA LEU A 204 14.41 14.30 -9.86
C LEU A 204 14.92 15.32 -10.88
N TYR A 205 15.44 16.47 -10.44
CA TYR A 205 16.02 17.48 -11.33
C TYR A 205 17.22 16.96 -12.12
N THR A 206 18.08 16.15 -11.50
CA THR A 206 19.23 15.53 -12.20
C THR A 206 18.79 14.50 -13.24
N LEU A 207 17.79 13.68 -12.87
CA LEU A 207 17.22 12.68 -13.75
C LEU A 207 16.47 13.34 -14.92
N SER A 208 15.80 14.46 -14.67
CA SER A 208 15.10 15.29 -15.67
C SER A 208 16.04 15.78 -16.78
N GLN A 209 17.25 16.22 -16.42
CA GLN A 209 18.26 16.63 -17.41
C GLN A 209 18.84 15.45 -18.21
N SER A 210 18.84 14.25 -17.62
CA SER A 210 19.53 13.08 -18.20
C SER A 210 18.60 12.17 -19.02
N LEU A 211 17.35 12.02 -18.60
CA LEU A 211 16.42 11.02 -19.13
C LEU A 211 15.47 11.64 -20.16
N LYS A 212 15.63 11.22 -21.42
CA LYS A 212 14.73 11.60 -22.52
C LYS A 212 13.57 10.62 -22.65
N ALA A 213 12.39 11.12 -23.01
CA ALA A 213 11.21 10.30 -23.25
C ALA A 213 11.38 9.46 -24.53
N PRO A 214 10.75 8.27 -24.59
CA PRO A 214 10.83 7.38 -25.75
C PRO A 214 10.00 7.85 -26.96
N THR A 215 9.12 8.84 -26.81
CA THR A 215 8.28 9.37 -27.90
C THR A 215 9.05 10.37 -28.75
N SER A 216 8.96 10.22 -30.07
CA SER A 216 9.72 10.84 -31.18
C SER A 216 9.72 12.38 -31.30
N SER A 217 9.41 13.13 -30.24
CA SER A 217 9.69 14.56 -30.15
C SER A 217 11.00 14.73 -29.37
N GLU A 218 12.04 15.25 -30.03
CA GLU A 218 13.44 15.28 -29.58
C GLU A 218 13.70 16.00 -28.23
N ASP A 219 12.68 16.61 -27.61
CA ASP A 219 12.76 17.48 -26.41
C ASP A 219 11.88 17.08 -25.22
N SER A 220 11.18 15.95 -25.25
CA SER A 220 10.33 15.56 -24.12
C SER A 220 11.15 14.90 -23.00
N ASP A 221 11.32 15.57 -21.87
CA ASP A 221 11.91 15.02 -20.63
C ASP A 221 11.01 13.90 -20.06
N ALA A 222 11.59 12.71 -19.84
CA ALA A 222 10.86 11.55 -19.32
C ALA A 222 10.35 11.78 -17.88
N VAL A 223 11.12 12.48 -17.06
CA VAL A 223 10.74 12.82 -15.68
C VAL A 223 9.62 13.85 -15.71
N LYS A 224 9.66 14.81 -16.63
CA LYS A 224 8.54 15.76 -16.83
C LYS A 224 7.25 15.06 -17.24
N ALA A 225 7.32 14.05 -18.12
CA ALA A 225 6.15 13.26 -18.49
C ALA A 225 5.60 12.42 -17.32
N LEU A 226 6.46 11.93 -16.43
CA LEU A 226 6.06 11.08 -15.31
C LEU A 226 5.57 11.86 -14.10
N PHE A 227 6.24 12.96 -13.72
CA PHE A 227 6.02 13.68 -12.47
C PHE A 227 5.65 15.16 -12.64
N GLY A 228 5.75 15.70 -13.87
CA GLY A 228 5.53 17.12 -14.14
C GLY A 228 4.05 17.52 -14.03
N VAL A 229 3.79 18.54 -13.21
CA VAL A 229 2.49 19.21 -13.06
C VAL A 229 2.60 20.60 -13.67
N ASN A 230 1.68 20.97 -14.56
CA ASN A 230 1.58 22.36 -15.02
C ASN A 230 0.51 23.08 -14.21
N LEU A 231 0.87 24.22 -13.62
CA LEU A 231 -0.01 25.09 -12.86
C LEU A 231 -0.25 26.38 -13.65
N ARG A 232 -1.52 26.73 -13.84
CA ARG A 232 -1.95 28.03 -14.36
C ARG A 232 -2.26 28.93 -13.17
N SER A 233 -1.46 29.96 -12.97
CA SER A 233 -1.52 30.86 -11.84
C SER A 233 -2.09 32.21 -12.25
N ARG A 234 -3.16 32.63 -11.58
CA ARG A 234 -3.73 33.97 -11.69
C ARG A 234 -3.18 34.81 -10.55
N VAL A 235 -2.45 35.86 -10.87
CA VAL A 235 -1.86 36.79 -9.91
C VAL A 235 -2.61 38.10 -9.99
N HIS A 236 -3.25 38.51 -8.91
CA HIS A 236 -4.03 39.75 -8.87
C HIS A 236 -3.61 40.65 -7.71
N CYS A 237 -3.48 41.94 -7.96
CA CYS A 237 -3.24 42.93 -6.90
C CYS A 237 -4.57 43.34 -6.28
N GLN A 238 -4.67 43.32 -4.96
CA GLN A 238 -5.86 43.81 -4.27
C GLN A 238 -5.99 45.34 -4.33
N GLU A 239 -4.86 46.06 -4.41
CA GLU A 239 -4.83 47.52 -4.34
C GLU A 239 -4.92 48.20 -5.72
N SER A 240 -4.22 47.67 -6.73
CA SER A 240 -4.17 48.27 -8.07
C SER A 240 -5.18 47.66 -9.05
N GLY A 241 -5.76 46.50 -8.74
CA GLY A 241 -6.63 45.75 -9.66
C GLY A 241 -5.89 45.14 -10.85
N GLU A 242 -4.55 45.17 -10.87
CA GLU A 242 -3.74 44.53 -11.90
C GLU A 242 -3.89 43.01 -11.84
N GLU A 243 -4.02 42.38 -13.01
CA GLU A 243 -4.14 40.93 -13.13
C GLU A 243 -3.15 40.41 -14.18
N SER A 244 -2.43 39.34 -13.83
CA SER A 244 -1.59 38.58 -14.75
C SER A 244 -1.85 37.08 -14.64
N SER A 245 -1.67 36.38 -15.75
CA SER A 245 -1.72 34.92 -15.80
C SER A 245 -0.33 34.38 -16.14
N GLU A 246 0.20 33.48 -15.30
CA GLU A 246 1.50 32.85 -15.45
C GLU A 246 1.32 31.32 -15.47
N THR A 247 2.08 30.60 -16.29
CA THR A 247 2.08 29.12 -16.28
C THR A 247 3.43 28.64 -15.79
N GLU A 248 3.43 27.77 -14.78
CA GLU A 248 4.64 27.18 -14.18
C GLU A 248 4.57 25.65 -14.20
N SER A 249 5.70 24.99 -14.39
CA SER A 249 5.82 23.53 -14.25
C SER A 249 6.51 23.19 -12.93
N VAL A 250 5.91 22.30 -12.14
CA VAL A 250 6.46 21.81 -10.86
C VAL A 250 6.47 20.30 -10.82
N TYR A 251 7.34 19.69 -10.00
CA TYR A 251 7.45 18.23 -9.83
C TYR A 251 6.79 17.72 -8.54
N SER A 252 6.39 18.62 -7.64
CA SER A 252 5.74 18.31 -6.39
C SER A 252 4.71 19.39 -6.04
N LEU A 253 3.55 18.97 -5.52
CA LEU A 253 2.57 19.87 -4.94
C LEU A 253 2.86 20.05 -3.45
N LYS A 254 2.77 21.28 -2.95
CA LYS A 254 3.01 21.61 -1.55
C LYS A 254 1.69 21.60 -0.80
N CYS A 255 1.57 20.74 0.21
CA CYS A 255 0.48 20.74 1.16
C CYS A 255 0.87 21.64 2.35
N HIS A 256 0.31 22.84 2.41
CA HIS A 256 0.51 23.75 3.53
C HIS A 256 -0.40 23.35 4.69
N ILE A 257 0.21 23.11 5.85
CA ILE A 257 -0.51 22.67 7.05
C ILE A 257 -0.70 23.86 7.98
N SER A 258 -1.92 24.38 8.02
CA SER A 258 -2.33 25.44 8.94
C SER A 258 -3.18 24.87 10.09
N HIS A 259 -3.55 25.70 11.07
CA HIS A 259 -4.40 25.30 12.19
C HIS A 259 -5.80 24.81 11.79
N GLU A 260 -6.26 25.19 10.60
CA GLU A 260 -7.58 24.85 10.05
C GLU A 260 -7.56 23.57 9.20
N VAL A 261 -6.38 23.12 8.77
CA VAL A 261 -6.23 21.98 7.85
C VAL A 261 -6.23 20.68 8.62
N ASN A 262 -7.20 19.81 8.34
CA ASN A 262 -7.25 18.44 8.86
C ASN A 262 -7.12 17.39 7.76
N HIS A 263 -7.46 17.74 6.52
CA HIS A 263 -7.41 16.84 5.38
C HIS A 263 -6.42 17.34 4.31
N LEU A 264 -5.81 16.40 3.60
CA LEU A 264 -4.86 16.68 2.51
C LEU A 264 -5.46 17.63 1.46
N HIS A 265 -6.73 17.44 1.10
CA HIS A 265 -7.38 18.24 0.07
C HIS A 265 -7.43 19.74 0.44
N GLU A 266 -7.70 20.06 1.71
CA GLU A 266 -7.68 21.44 2.22
C GLU A 266 -6.26 22.01 2.18
N GLY A 267 -5.27 21.22 2.61
CA GLY A 267 -3.86 21.63 2.60
C GLY A 267 -3.30 21.84 1.19
N LEU A 268 -3.76 21.09 0.19
CA LEU A 268 -3.46 21.31 -1.22
C LEU A 268 -4.10 22.59 -1.74
N LYS A 269 -5.36 22.86 -1.36
CA LYS A 269 -6.05 24.10 -1.72
C LYS A 269 -5.35 25.33 -1.14
N HIS A 270 -4.85 25.24 0.09
CA HIS A 270 -4.00 26.26 0.70
C HIS A 270 -2.63 26.33 0.02
N GLY A 271 -2.09 25.18 -0.40
CA GLY A 271 -0.90 25.03 -1.24
C GLY A 271 -0.92 25.83 -2.53
N LEU A 272 -2.08 25.85 -3.19
CA LEU A 272 -2.30 26.51 -4.47
C LEU A 272 -2.60 28.01 -4.34
N LYS A 273 -2.81 28.50 -3.13
CA LYS A 273 -2.98 29.93 -2.84
C LYS A 273 -1.72 30.48 -2.21
N GLY A 274 -1.24 31.61 -2.69
CA GLY A 274 -0.05 32.25 -2.16
C GLY A 274 -0.15 33.76 -2.17
N GLU A 275 0.62 34.39 -1.29
CA GLU A 275 0.82 35.82 -1.29
C GLU A 275 2.21 36.11 -1.85
N LEU A 276 2.31 37.11 -2.71
CA LEU A 276 3.55 37.55 -3.34
C LEU A 276 3.70 39.05 -3.15
N GLU A 277 4.84 39.48 -2.66
CA GLU A 277 5.20 40.90 -2.64
C GLU A 277 5.92 41.24 -3.95
N LYS A 278 5.28 42.06 -4.79
CA LYS A 278 5.87 42.56 -6.04
C LYS A 278 5.78 44.08 -6.06
N THR A 279 6.76 44.73 -6.70
CA THR A 279 6.69 46.16 -6.97
C THR A 279 5.65 46.40 -8.05
N SER A 280 4.54 47.06 -7.70
CA SER A 280 3.49 47.37 -8.67
C SER A 280 3.93 48.51 -9.58
N PRO A 281 3.93 48.33 -10.91
CA PRO A 281 4.21 49.41 -11.86
C PRO A 281 3.22 50.58 -11.73
N ALA A 282 1.93 50.29 -11.44
CA ALA A 282 0.92 51.32 -11.27
C ALA A 282 1.05 52.13 -9.96
N LEU A 283 1.42 51.48 -8.85
CA LEU A 283 1.53 52.15 -7.54
C LEU A 283 2.94 52.69 -7.24
N GLY A 284 3.96 52.27 -7.99
CA GLY A 284 5.35 52.68 -7.78
C GLY A 284 5.95 52.22 -6.44
N ARG A 285 5.30 51.27 -5.75
CA ARG A 285 5.71 50.72 -4.45
C ARG A 285 5.44 49.22 -4.39
N THR A 286 6.04 48.55 -3.41
CA THR A 286 5.75 47.14 -3.11
C THR A 286 4.30 47.00 -2.66
N ALA A 287 3.57 46.11 -3.32
CA ALA A 287 2.19 45.77 -3.00
C ALA A 287 2.06 44.24 -2.87
N VAL A 288 1.04 43.81 -2.14
CA VAL A 288 0.71 42.39 -1.97
C VAL A 288 -0.17 41.94 -3.14
N TYR A 289 0.29 40.90 -3.84
CA TYR A 289 -0.45 40.22 -4.89
C TYR A 289 -0.90 38.85 -4.37
N LEU A 290 -2.15 38.51 -4.65
CA LEU A 290 -2.68 37.18 -4.39
C LEU A 290 -2.49 36.32 -5.63
N LYS A 291 -1.83 35.18 -5.46
CA LYS A 291 -1.63 34.14 -6.47
C LYS A 291 -2.60 33.00 -6.19
N GLU A 292 -3.47 32.70 -7.15
CA GLU A 292 -4.32 31.51 -7.14
C GLU A 292 -3.94 30.60 -8.32
N SER A 293 -3.49 29.40 -8.00
CA SER A 293 -3.05 28.40 -8.98
C SER A 293 -4.09 27.32 -9.19
N LEU A 294 -4.32 26.93 -10.45
CA LEU A 294 -5.12 25.78 -10.84
C LEU A 294 -4.26 24.80 -11.63
N ILE A 295 -4.56 23.50 -11.50
CA ILE A 295 -3.81 22.46 -12.18
C ILE A 295 -4.29 22.35 -13.63
N ASP A 296 -3.40 22.57 -14.59
CA ASP A 296 -3.71 22.55 -16.03
C ASP A 296 -3.33 21.24 -16.71
N SER A 297 -2.30 20.56 -16.20
CA SER A 297 -1.86 19.25 -16.70
C SER A 297 -1.47 18.34 -15.54
N LEU A 298 -1.83 17.06 -15.68
CA LEU A 298 -1.66 16.04 -14.65
C LEU A 298 -0.51 15.08 -14.96
N PRO A 299 0.33 14.73 -13.98
CA PRO A 299 1.39 13.75 -14.14
C PRO A 299 0.87 12.34 -13.96
N ARG A 300 1.59 11.36 -14.50
CA ARG A 300 1.30 9.94 -14.23
C ARG A 300 1.49 9.59 -12.75
N TYR A 301 2.47 10.20 -12.11
CA TYR A 301 2.76 10.09 -10.68
C TYR A 301 2.72 11.47 -10.03
N LEU A 302 1.78 11.65 -9.11
CA LEU A 302 1.61 12.90 -8.38
C LEU A 302 2.36 12.83 -7.05
N THR A 303 3.36 13.69 -6.89
CA THR A 303 4.10 13.84 -5.63
C THR A 303 3.52 14.99 -4.82
N VAL A 304 3.22 14.74 -3.54
CA VAL A 304 2.78 15.78 -2.59
C VAL A 304 3.74 15.84 -1.42
N GLN A 305 4.28 17.03 -1.16
CA GLN A 305 5.12 17.34 -0.01
C GLN A 305 4.28 17.98 1.10
N PHE A 306 4.30 17.41 2.29
CA PHE A 306 3.76 18.05 3.48
C PHE A 306 4.78 19.05 4.02
N VAL A 307 4.45 20.35 3.96
CA VAL A 307 5.32 21.43 4.44
C VAL A 307 5.25 21.50 5.96
N ARG A 308 5.87 20.52 6.63
CA ARG A 308 5.87 20.37 8.10
C ARG A 308 6.99 21.15 8.78
N PHE A 309 8.08 21.42 8.09
CA PHE A 309 9.21 22.14 8.67
C PHE A 309 9.08 23.63 8.40
N PHE A 310 9.17 24.43 9.45
CA PHE A 310 9.14 25.88 9.34
C PHE A 310 10.10 26.52 10.34
N TRP A 311 10.58 27.71 10.01
CA TRP A 311 11.43 28.49 10.90
C TRP A 311 10.55 29.31 11.85
N LYS A 312 10.70 29.07 13.15
CA LYS A 312 10.00 29.85 14.18
C LYS A 312 10.85 31.06 14.56
N ARG A 313 10.44 32.26 14.11
CA ARG A 313 11.18 33.51 14.31
C ARG A 313 11.29 33.90 15.79
N GLU A 314 10.31 33.55 16.62
CA GLU A 314 10.31 33.92 18.04
C GLU A 314 11.39 33.17 18.84
N THR A 315 11.67 31.92 18.44
CA THR A 315 12.65 31.06 19.14
C THR A 315 13.94 30.88 18.35
N ASN A 316 14.05 31.45 17.15
CA ASN A 316 15.16 31.25 16.20
C ASN A 316 15.56 29.78 16.05
N GLN A 317 14.56 28.91 15.92
CA GLN A 317 14.76 27.47 15.80
C GLN A 317 13.84 26.91 14.71
N LYS A 318 14.33 25.87 14.02
CA LYS A 318 13.54 25.10 13.08
C LYS A 318 12.57 24.22 13.86
N ALA A 319 11.28 24.30 13.53
CA ALA A 319 10.22 23.55 14.20
C ALA A 319 9.50 22.63 13.21
N LYS A 320 8.96 21.53 13.73
CA LYS A 320 8.16 20.56 12.96
C LYS A 320 6.70 20.64 13.38
N ILE A 321 5.80 20.72 12.41
CA ILE A 321 4.35 20.64 12.60
C ILE A 321 3.96 19.17 12.80
N LEU A 322 3.61 18.83 14.04
CA LEU A 322 3.19 17.49 14.46
C LEU A 322 1.69 17.24 14.29
N ARG A 323 0.94 18.21 13.74
CA ARG A 323 -0.51 18.12 13.54
C ARG A 323 -0.86 16.91 12.67
N LYS A 324 -1.94 16.22 13.05
CA LYS A 324 -2.54 15.16 12.24
C LYS A 324 -3.16 15.77 10.98
N VAL A 325 -2.77 15.26 9.82
CA VAL A 325 -3.38 15.60 8.53
C VAL A 325 -3.69 14.28 7.83
N ASP A 326 -4.98 13.99 7.66
CA ASP A 326 -5.44 12.77 7.02
C ASP A 326 -5.27 12.88 5.51
N TYR A 327 -4.79 11.81 4.89
CA TYR A 327 -4.69 11.68 3.44
C TYR A 327 -5.39 10.38 3.02
N PRO A 328 -6.18 10.42 1.93
CA PRO A 328 -6.90 9.25 1.47
C PRO A 328 -5.98 8.29 0.72
N LEU A 329 -6.35 7.01 0.66
CA LEU A 329 -5.68 6.03 -0.21
C LEU A 329 -6.01 6.29 -1.69
N GLU A 330 -7.20 6.81 -1.94
CA GLU A 330 -7.67 7.25 -3.26
C GLU A 330 -7.88 8.77 -3.23
N LEU A 331 -7.09 9.50 -4.01
CA LEU A 331 -7.13 10.95 -4.08
C LEU A 331 -7.89 11.40 -5.34
N ASP A 332 -8.85 12.29 -5.15
CA ASP A 332 -9.53 13.00 -6.23
C ASP A 332 -9.08 14.47 -6.26
N ILE A 333 -8.54 14.89 -7.41
CA ILE A 333 -8.03 16.25 -7.64
C ILE A 333 -8.88 17.05 -8.62
N TYR A 334 -10.05 16.54 -9.02
CA TYR A 334 -10.92 17.19 -10.01
C TYR A 334 -11.24 18.65 -9.68
N ASP A 335 -11.48 18.95 -8.40
CA ASP A 335 -11.86 20.28 -7.94
C ASP A 335 -10.69 21.29 -7.93
N LEU A 336 -9.46 20.80 -8.05
CA LEU A 336 -8.23 21.62 -8.09
C LEU A 336 -7.76 21.89 -9.53
N CYS A 337 -8.44 21.30 -10.52
CA CYS A 337 -8.08 21.39 -11.94
C CYS A 337 -8.70 22.61 -12.63
N SER A 338 -8.07 23.08 -13.70
CA SER A 338 -8.62 24.11 -14.60
C SER A 338 -9.90 23.62 -15.28
N GLU A 339 -10.79 24.53 -15.67
CA GLU A 339 -12.04 24.17 -16.35
C GLU A 339 -11.79 23.38 -17.65
N ASP A 340 -10.73 23.74 -18.37
CA ASP A 340 -10.30 23.07 -19.61
C ASP A 340 -9.93 21.61 -19.36
N LEU A 341 -9.20 21.35 -18.26
CA LEU A 341 -8.81 20.01 -17.87
C LEU A 341 -9.99 19.21 -17.32
N ARG A 342 -10.88 19.83 -16.53
CA ARG A 342 -12.09 19.18 -16.00
C ARG A 342 -12.98 18.62 -17.11
N LYS A 343 -13.21 19.40 -18.17
CA LYS A 343 -13.95 18.95 -19.37
C LYS A 343 -13.32 17.72 -20.04
N LYS A 344 -11.98 17.64 -20.07
CA LYS A 344 -11.26 16.48 -20.64
C LYS A 344 -11.36 15.23 -19.75
N LEU A 345 -11.42 15.43 -18.43
CA LEU A 345 -11.47 14.33 -17.45
C LEU A 345 -12.87 13.75 -17.26
N GLU A 346 -13.93 14.50 -17.60
CA GLU A 346 -15.32 14.12 -17.31
C GLU A 346 -15.76 12.83 -18.02
N ALA A 347 -15.47 12.69 -19.33
CA ALA A 347 -15.75 11.47 -20.07
C ALA A 347 -15.02 10.21 -19.53
N PRO A 348 -13.69 10.23 -19.31
CA PRO A 348 -13.00 9.09 -18.72
C PRO A 348 -13.46 8.76 -17.29
N ARG A 349 -13.80 9.77 -16.47
CA ARG A 349 -14.35 9.57 -15.12
C ARG A 349 -15.71 8.88 -15.13
N GLN A 350 -16.58 9.24 -16.07
CA GLN A 350 -17.88 8.58 -16.19
C GLN A 350 -17.71 7.10 -16.54
N LYS A 351 -16.80 6.78 -17.47
CA LYS A 351 -16.49 5.38 -17.83
C LYS A 351 -15.93 4.59 -16.65
N LEU A 352 -15.03 5.17 -15.86
CA LEU A 352 -14.53 4.53 -14.63
C LEU A 352 -15.68 4.20 -13.67
N ARG A 353 -16.59 5.16 -13.44
CA ARG A 353 -17.77 4.96 -12.57
C ARG A 353 -18.69 3.87 -13.09
N ASP A 354 -18.90 3.80 -14.40
CA ASP A 354 -19.74 2.77 -15.02
C ASP A 354 -19.08 1.38 -14.91
N GLU A 355 -17.76 1.27 -15.06
CA GLU A 355 -16.99 0.03 -14.90
C GLU A 355 -16.98 -0.46 -13.44
N GLU A 356 -16.75 0.45 -12.48
CA GLU A 356 -16.83 0.17 -11.05
C GLU A 356 -18.26 -0.22 -10.64
N GLY A 357 -19.27 0.48 -11.15
CA GLY A 357 -20.69 0.15 -10.94
C GLY A 357 -21.04 -1.25 -11.44
N LYS A 358 -20.61 -1.62 -12.66
CA LYS A 358 -20.78 -2.98 -13.18
C LYS A 358 -20.11 -4.02 -12.30
N LYS A 359 -18.89 -3.74 -11.81
CA LYS A 359 -18.15 -4.65 -10.93
C LYS A 359 -18.84 -4.86 -9.58
N LEU A 360 -19.55 -3.84 -9.08
CA LEU A 360 -20.35 -3.87 -7.86
C LEU A 360 -21.78 -4.38 -8.07
N GLY A 361 -22.14 -4.84 -9.28
CA GLY A 361 -23.48 -5.36 -9.58
C GLY A 361 -24.56 -4.29 -9.72
N LEU A 362 -24.19 -3.01 -9.77
CA LEU A 362 -25.10 -1.91 -10.07
C LEU A 362 -25.31 -1.85 -11.58
N GLN A 363 -26.44 -2.38 -12.05
CA GLN A 363 -26.88 -2.11 -13.41
C GLN A 363 -27.15 -0.61 -13.57
N THR A 364 -26.40 0.05 -14.44
CA THR A 364 -26.65 1.44 -14.83
C THR A 364 -28.02 1.52 -15.50
N LYS A 365 -29.04 1.93 -14.75
CA LYS A 365 -30.31 2.40 -15.33
C LYS A 365 -30.02 3.71 -16.05
N SER A 366 -29.71 3.62 -17.34
CA SER A 366 -29.81 4.77 -18.23
C SER A 366 -31.27 5.21 -18.26
N SER A 367 -31.49 6.50 -18.01
CA SER A 367 -32.78 7.16 -18.01
C SER A 367 -33.44 7.05 -19.39
N SER A 368 -34.45 6.20 -19.51
CA SER A 368 -35.52 6.34 -20.50
C SER A 368 -36.67 7.11 -19.84
N LYS A 369 -37.00 8.27 -20.41
CA LYS A 369 -38.19 9.05 -20.09
C LYS A 369 -39.41 8.42 -20.78
N ASP A 370 -40.47 8.27 -20.00
CA ASP A 370 -41.89 8.11 -20.31
C ASP A 370 -42.37 7.02 -21.28
N GLY A 371 -43.28 6.19 -20.75
CA GLY A 371 -44.05 5.20 -21.48
C GLY A 371 -44.73 4.24 -20.51
N ASP A 372 -45.92 4.62 -20.09
CA ASP A 372 -46.85 3.90 -19.21
C ASP A 372 -47.15 2.44 -19.63
N VAL A 373 -47.65 1.67 -18.66
CA VAL A 373 -48.48 0.44 -18.77
C VAL A 373 -47.87 -0.96 -18.49
N LYS A 374 -48.29 -1.47 -17.32
CA LYS A 374 -48.68 -2.84 -16.88
C LYS A 374 -47.67 -3.96 -16.58
N MET A 375 -47.84 -4.42 -15.33
CA MET A 375 -47.52 -5.74 -14.78
C MET A 375 -48.26 -6.88 -15.50
N THR A 376 -47.56 -7.96 -15.81
CA THR A 376 -48.07 -9.35 -15.75
C THR A 376 -46.92 -10.32 -15.48
N ASP A 377 -47.20 -11.29 -14.61
CA ASP A 377 -46.34 -12.38 -14.14
C ASP A 377 -46.09 -13.50 -15.17
N ALA A 378 -45.00 -14.22 -14.90
CA ALA A 378 -44.75 -15.67 -15.11
C ALA A 378 -44.65 -16.24 -16.55
N GLU A 379 -43.44 -16.70 -16.92
CA GLU A 379 -43.06 -18.13 -17.11
C GLU A 379 -41.78 -18.24 -17.96
N ALA A 380 -40.87 -19.11 -17.54
CA ALA A 380 -39.73 -19.61 -18.32
C ALA A 380 -40.12 -20.94 -19.00
N PRO A 381 -39.23 -21.69 -19.71
CA PRO A 381 -37.95 -21.38 -20.37
C PRO A 381 -37.90 -21.90 -21.84
N SER A 382 -36.79 -21.69 -22.56
CA SER A 382 -36.01 -22.75 -23.27
C SER A 382 -35.28 -22.33 -24.56
N ASN A 383 -34.09 -22.93 -24.68
CA ASN A 383 -33.34 -23.38 -25.86
C ASN A 383 -32.63 -22.43 -26.83
N GLU A 384 -31.29 -22.48 -26.71
CA GLU A 384 -30.32 -22.91 -27.74
C GLU A 384 -30.73 -22.83 -29.22
N SER A 385 -29.97 -22.06 -30.00
CA SER A 385 -29.14 -22.61 -31.10
C SER A 385 -28.48 -21.49 -31.92
N GLY A 386 -27.20 -21.71 -32.28
CA GLY A 386 -26.79 -21.62 -33.69
C GLY A 386 -26.34 -20.27 -34.24
N GLU A 387 -25.02 -20.12 -34.31
CA GLU A 387 -24.25 -19.72 -35.51
C GLU A 387 -24.55 -18.41 -36.26
N SER A 388 -23.58 -17.50 -36.14
CA SER A 388 -22.83 -16.86 -37.23
C SER A 388 -23.53 -16.69 -38.59
N SER A 389 -23.82 -15.43 -38.95
CA SER A 389 -23.67 -15.01 -40.34
C SER A 389 -23.28 -13.53 -40.42
N THR A 390 -22.07 -13.33 -40.94
CA THR A 390 -21.47 -12.11 -41.46
C THR A 390 -22.39 -11.39 -42.46
N ALA A 391 -22.56 -10.08 -42.27
CA ALA A 391 -22.84 -9.17 -43.37
C ALA A 391 -22.07 -7.87 -43.12
N ALA A 392 -21.01 -7.69 -43.90
CA ALA A 392 -20.23 -6.47 -43.96
C ALA A 392 -21.09 -5.33 -44.52
N GLN A 393 -21.13 -4.21 -43.81
CA GLN A 393 -21.27 -2.90 -44.45
C GLN A 393 -20.07 -2.04 -44.05
N GLN A 394 -19.32 -1.71 -45.09
CA GLN A 394 -18.14 -0.90 -45.11
C GLN A 394 -18.60 0.56 -45.28
N GLU A 395 -18.07 1.44 -44.44
CA GLU A 395 -17.45 2.73 -44.81
C GLU A 395 -17.78 3.88 -43.84
N GLY A 396 -16.70 4.49 -43.35
CA GLY A 396 -16.63 5.95 -43.26
C GLY A 396 -16.53 6.53 -41.84
N GLY A 397 -15.30 6.67 -41.32
CA GLY A 397 -14.97 7.81 -40.48
C GLY A 397 -14.20 7.53 -39.19
N SER A 398 -12.90 7.85 -39.24
CA SER A 398 -11.99 8.08 -38.12
C SER A 398 -11.62 6.87 -37.24
N SER A 399 -10.42 6.36 -37.50
CA SER A 399 -9.62 5.62 -36.53
C SER A 399 -9.37 6.49 -35.28
N SER A 400 -10.23 6.38 -34.27
CA SER A 400 -9.85 6.85 -32.93
C SER A 400 -8.81 5.88 -32.40
N GLU A 401 -7.57 6.34 -32.29
CA GLU A 401 -6.53 5.69 -31.50
C GLU A 401 -7.15 5.24 -30.16
N LYS A 402 -6.93 3.98 -29.77
CA LYS A 402 -7.26 3.50 -28.42
C LYS A 402 -6.35 4.23 -27.42
N GLY A 403 -6.71 5.46 -27.09
CA GLY A 403 -6.00 6.30 -26.14
C GLY A 403 -6.31 5.83 -24.72
N THR A 404 -5.28 5.62 -23.91
CA THR A 404 -5.45 5.56 -22.46
C THR A 404 -5.62 6.98 -21.94
N HIS A 405 -6.75 7.28 -21.32
CA HIS A 405 -7.05 8.61 -20.80
C HIS A 405 -7.02 8.61 -19.28
N MET A 406 -6.54 9.72 -18.71
CA MET A 406 -6.49 9.93 -17.27
C MET A 406 -7.88 10.31 -16.73
N THR A 407 -8.17 9.89 -15.50
CA THR A 407 -9.45 10.18 -14.82
C THR A 407 -9.34 11.29 -13.78
N GLY A 408 -8.12 11.70 -13.40
CA GLY A 408 -7.91 12.61 -12.27
C GLY A 408 -8.14 11.96 -10.89
N ILE A 409 -8.31 10.64 -10.85
CA ILE A 409 -8.30 9.83 -9.63
C ILE A 409 -6.93 9.16 -9.51
N TYR A 410 -6.41 9.10 -8.28
CA TYR A 410 -5.05 8.75 -7.96
C TYR A 410 -4.99 7.73 -6.82
N ASP A 411 -4.20 6.68 -6.98
CA ASP A 411 -3.98 5.65 -5.96
C ASP A 411 -2.67 5.87 -5.23
N LEU A 412 -2.68 5.81 -3.91
CA LEU A 412 -1.48 5.96 -3.09
C LEU A 412 -0.55 4.76 -3.33
N VAL A 413 0.68 5.04 -3.75
CA VAL A 413 1.69 4.01 -4.06
C VAL A 413 2.91 4.07 -3.14
N SER A 414 3.26 5.25 -2.63
CA SER A 414 4.33 5.36 -1.64
C SER A 414 4.10 6.48 -0.63
N VAL A 415 4.64 6.28 0.57
CA VAL A 415 4.68 7.26 1.65
C VAL A 415 6.12 7.30 2.16
N LEU A 416 6.71 8.48 2.22
CA LEU A 416 7.95 8.76 2.91
C LEU A 416 7.59 9.47 4.22
N THR A 417 8.03 8.88 5.33
CA THR A 417 7.74 9.39 6.66
C THR A 417 8.96 9.95 7.35
N HIS A 418 8.76 10.90 8.27
CA HIS A 418 9.78 11.36 9.21
C HIS A 418 9.31 11.14 10.64
N LYS A 419 10.04 10.32 11.40
CA LYS A 419 9.85 10.09 12.84
C LYS A 419 10.73 11.04 13.65
N GLY A 420 10.20 11.58 14.74
CA GLY A 420 10.91 12.51 15.63
C GLY A 420 10.30 13.91 15.66
N ARG A 421 10.55 14.62 16.77
CA ARG A 421 10.04 15.99 17.02
C ARG A 421 10.96 17.08 16.47
N SER A 422 12.26 16.80 16.42
CA SER A 422 13.24 17.75 15.93
C SER A 422 13.15 17.90 14.41
N ALA A 423 13.60 19.02 13.90
CA ALA A 423 13.77 19.26 12.48
C ALA A 423 15.21 18.99 11.99
N ASP A 424 16.15 18.85 12.93
CA ASP A 424 17.57 18.58 12.68
C ASP A 424 17.98 17.15 13.08
N SER A 425 17.04 16.39 13.64
CA SER A 425 17.21 14.98 13.95
C SER A 425 15.90 14.21 13.77
N GLY A 426 16.04 12.91 13.51
CA GLY A 426 14.90 12.02 13.39
C GLY A 426 15.24 10.82 12.53
N HIS A 427 14.24 10.14 12.01
CA HIS A 427 14.45 8.96 11.18
C HIS A 427 13.47 8.92 10.02
N TYR A 428 13.99 8.77 8.81
CA TYR A 428 13.16 8.67 7.61
C TYR A 428 12.95 7.21 7.22
N VAL A 429 11.72 6.88 6.86
CA VAL A 429 11.33 5.52 6.47
C VAL A 429 10.39 5.60 5.28
N ALA A 430 10.61 4.73 4.29
CA ALA A 430 9.76 4.61 3.12
C ALA A 430 8.75 3.47 3.31
N TRP A 431 7.54 3.67 2.79
CA TRP A 431 6.45 2.71 2.79
C TRP A 431 5.96 2.62 1.36
N VAL A 432 6.02 1.45 0.74
CA VAL A 432 5.74 1.27 -0.69
C VAL A 432 4.72 0.16 -0.88
N LYS A 433 3.70 0.43 -1.69
CA LYS A 433 2.71 -0.55 -2.12
C LYS A 433 3.27 -1.39 -3.26
N GLN A 434 3.34 -2.70 -3.06
CA GLN A 434 3.79 -3.65 -4.08
C GLN A 434 2.64 -3.97 -5.04
N GLU A 435 2.95 -4.58 -6.19
CA GLU A 435 1.95 -5.03 -7.17
C GLU A 435 0.98 -6.07 -6.59
N SER A 436 1.42 -6.82 -5.56
CA SER A 436 0.57 -7.75 -4.80
C SER A 436 -0.50 -7.04 -3.94
N GLY A 437 -0.46 -5.71 -3.85
CA GLY A 437 -1.34 -4.90 -3.01
C GLY A 437 -0.88 -4.76 -1.56
N LYS A 438 0.15 -5.52 -1.14
CA LYS A 438 0.72 -5.43 0.20
C LYS A 438 1.64 -4.21 0.33
N TRP A 439 1.69 -3.65 1.52
CA TRP A 439 2.59 -2.54 1.86
C TRP A 439 3.87 -3.07 2.49
N ILE A 440 5.00 -2.50 2.08
CA ILE A 440 6.31 -2.83 2.62
C ILE A 440 6.92 -1.58 3.22
N GLN A 441 7.28 -1.65 4.48
CA GLN A 441 8.07 -0.63 5.18
C GLN A 441 9.55 -0.93 4.97
N TYR A 442 10.25 0.00 4.33
CA TYR A 442 11.69 0.00 4.16
C TYR A 442 12.34 0.86 5.23
N ASP A 443 12.67 0.23 6.35
CA ASP A 443 13.46 0.84 7.42
C ASP A 443 14.95 0.49 7.22
N ASP A 444 15.63 1.31 6.42
CA ASP A 444 17.00 1.07 5.96
C ASP A 444 17.19 -0.38 5.47
N SER A 445 17.94 -1.20 6.19
CA SER A 445 18.27 -2.58 5.82
C SER A 445 17.12 -3.57 5.98
N TYR A 446 16.05 -3.20 6.71
CA TYR A 446 15.03 -4.14 7.19
C TYR A 446 13.67 -3.88 6.54
N PRO A 447 13.39 -4.47 5.36
CA PRO A 447 12.05 -4.46 4.79
C PRO A 447 11.09 -5.30 5.64
N SER A 448 9.89 -4.79 5.91
CA SER A 448 8.85 -5.51 6.64
C SER A 448 7.46 -5.31 6.04
N VAL A 449 6.61 -6.34 6.09
CA VAL A 449 5.24 -6.28 5.55
C VAL A 449 4.33 -5.56 6.53
N GLN A 450 3.48 -4.68 6.02
CA GLN A 450 2.56 -3.84 6.78
C GLN A 450 1.14 -3.93 6.21
N ARG A 451 0.15 -3.62 7.06
CA ARG A 451 -1.25 -3.57 6.65
C ARG A 451 -1.60 -2.19 6.11
N GLU A 452 -2.58 -2.13 5.22
CA GLU A 452 -3.04 -0.86 4.66
C GLU A 452 -3.60 0.10 5.74
N GLU A 453 -4.19 -0.45 6.80
CA GLU A 453 -4.64 0.30 7.98
C GLU A 453 -3.50 1.08 8.65
N ASP A 454 -2.28 0.52 8.67
CA ASP A 454 -1.13 1.14 9.31
C ASP A 454 -0.62 2.35 8.50
N ILE A 455 -0.87 2.35 7.19
CA ILE A 455 -0.53 3.48 6.31
C ILE A 455 -1.39 4.69 6.63
N THR A 456 -2.67 4.51 6.93
CA THR A 456 -3.55 5.63 7.31
C THR A 456 -3.17 6.24 8.66
N LYS A 457 -2.51 5.47 9.55
CA LYS A 457 -2.03 5.96 10.86
C LYS A 457 -0.81 6.88 10.74
N LEU A 458 -0.15 6.96 9.58
CA LEU A 458 1.01 7.84 9.37
C LEU A 458 0.59 9.31 9.12
N SER A 459 -0.70 9.64 9.26
CA SER A 459 -1.26 11.00 9.21
C SER A 459 -0.63 11.99 10.21
N GLY A 460 0.00 11.48 11.27
CA GLY A 460 0.62 12.26 12.34
C GLY A 460 -0.28 12.49 13.55
N GLY A 461 0.05 13.49 14.36
CA GLY A 461 -0.63 13.77 15.64
C GLY A 461 0.13 13.29 16.89
N GLY A 462 1.40 12.91 16.77
CA GLY A 462 2.21 12.40 17.89
C GLY A 462 3.68 12.18 17.52
N ASP A 463 4.35 11.29 18.25
CA ASP A 463 5.78 10.97 18.07
C ASP A 463 6.04 9.82 17.10
N TRP A 464 4.97 9.28 16.52
CA TRP A 464 5.05 8.22 15.52
C TRP A 464 5.53 8.75 14.16
N HIS A 465 5.69 7.83 13.21
CA HIS A 465 5.99 8.16 11.82
C HIS A 465 4.92 9.10 11.25
N MET A 466 5.36 10.20 10.64
CA MET A 466 4.50 11.20 10.03
C MET A 466 4.80 11.27 8.54
N ALA A 467 3.76 11.18 7.71
CA ALA A 467 3.87 11.40 6.27
C ALA A 467 4.48 12.76 5.97
N TYR A 468 5.54 12.74 5.17
CA TYR A 468 6.30 13.90 4.77
C TYR A 468 6.26 14.10 3.25
N ILE A 469 6.45 13.03 2.48
CA ILE A 469 6.20 13.02 1.03
C ILE A 469 5.29 11.84 0.73
N ILE A 470 4.28 12.03 -0.09
CA ILE A 470 3.43 10.94 -0.59
C ILE A 470 3.40 10.98 -2.10
N MET A 471 3.35 9.80 -2.70
CA MET A 471 3.28 9.63 -4.14
C MET A 471 2.04 8.84 -4.49
N TYR A 472 1.26 9.38 -5.43
CA TYR A 472 0.12 8.70 -6.01
C TYR A 472 0.36 8.36 -7.47
N LYS A 473 -0.27 7.29 -7.94
CA LYS A 473 -0.29 6.86 -9.33
C LYS A 473 -1.67 7.13 -9.93
N ALA A 474 -1.71 7.75 -11.11
CA ALA A 474 -2.96 8.05 -11.80
C ALA A 474 -3.69 6.78 -12.25
N ARG A 475 -5.02 6.76 -12.13
CA ARG A 475 -5.89 5.76 -12.75
C ARG A 475 -6.17 6.14 -14.20
N PHE A 476 -5.87 5.20 -15.10
CA PHE A 476 -6.14 5.32 -16.52
C PHE A 476 -7.30 4.42 -16.92
N VAL A 477 -8.09 4.90 -17.88
CA VAL A 477 -9.14 4.12 -18.53
C VAL A 477 -8.83 4.09 -20.03
N SER A 478 -8.90 2.90 -20.63
CA SER A 478 -8.86 2.78 -22.09
C SER A 478 -10.20 3.27 -22.61
N MET A 479 -10.25 4.31 -23.45
CA MET A 479 -11.51 4.71 -24.07
C MET A 479 -11.79 3.94 -25.35
#